data_AF-A0A942YQH3-F1
#
_entry.id   AF-A0A942YQH3-F1
#
_cell.length_a   1.000
_cell.length_b   1.000
_cell.length_c   1.000
_cell.angle_alpha   90.00
_cell.angle_beta   90.00
_cell.angle_gamma   90.00
#
_symmetry.space_group_name_H-M   'P 1'
#
loop_
_entity.id
_entity.type
_entity.pdbx_description
1 polymer ?
#
loop_
_entity_poly.entity_id
_entity_poly.type
_entity_poly.pdbx_seq_one_letter_code
_entity_poly.pdbx_strand_id
1 'polypeptide(L)'
;MGNLFFVLALTQADQRAIERFSPTLKFFYTVTNNNPVLSNWLLWITIMGLAILVYKLGFAKKLPLLKSAVIYLFLCVGCLFFTFLAIFLPIAEGLMVASLILIIYKIRLNREKKAGNI
;
A
#
# COMPACT_ATOMS: atom_id res chain seq x y z
N MET A 1 -17.67 -24.26 -11.95
CA MET A 1 -18.12 -24.73 -10.62
C MET A 1 -16.97 -25.33 -9.80
N GLY A 2 -15.84 -24.63 -9.65
CA GLY A 2 -14.68 -25.11 -8.84
C GLY A 2 -14.30 -24.19 -7.68
N ASN A 3 -14.83 -22.97 -7.63
CA ASN A 3 -14.38 -21.96 -6.68
C ASN A 3 -15.04 -22.09 -5.30
N LEU A 4 -16.23 -22.70 -5.16
CA LEU A 4 -16.96 -22.64 -3.89
C LEU A 4 -16.36 -23.56 -2.81
N PHE A 5 -15.89 -24.75 -3.18
CA PHE A 5 -15.26 -25.70 -2.25
C PHE A 5 -13.81 -25.28 -1.90
N PHE A 6 -13.06 -24.79 -2.88
CA PHE A 6 -11.72 -24.22 -2.65
C PHE A 6 -11.78 -22.95 -1.78
N VAL A 7 -12.79 -22.10 -1.98
CA VAL A 7 -13.02 -20.89 -1.17
C VAL A 7 -13.43 -21.23 0.26
N LEU A 8 -14.34 -22.19 0.48
CA LEU A 8 -14.76 -22.59 1.84
C LEU A 8 -13.65 -23.30 2.64
N ALA A 9 -12.80 -24.10 1.97
CA ALA A 9 -11.65 -24.74 2.60
C ALA A 9 -10.53 -23.74 2.94
N LEU A 10 -10.35 -22.68 2.13
CA LEU A 10 -9.45 -21.57 2.46
C LEU A 10 -9.95 -20.78 3.67
N THR A 11 -11.25 -20.44 3.77
CA THR A 11 -11.79 -19.57 4.85
C THR A 11 -11.50 -20.07 6.28
N GLN A 12 -11.51 -21.39 6.53
CA GLN A 12 -11.26 -21.94 7.87
C GLN A 12 -9.77 -21.94 8.25
N ALA A 13 -8.88 -22.13 7.28
CA ALA A 13 -7.43 -22.01 7.48
C ALA A 13 -6.98 -20.54 7.52
N ASP A 14 -7.67 -19.66 6.78
CA ASP A 14 -7.37 -18.24 6.67
C ASP A 14 -7.65 -17.48 7.98
N GLN A 15 -8.70 -17.82 8.74
CA GLN A 15 -8.98 -17.19 10.04
C GLN A 15 -7.82 -17.31 11.06
N ARG A 16 -7.16 -18.48 11.11
CA ARG A 16 -6.00 -18.70 12.02
C ARG A 16 -4.73 -18.02 11.50
N ALA A 17 -4.62 -17.83 10.18
CA ALA A 17 -3.53 -17.10 9.57
C ALA A 17 -3.71 -15.57 9.73
N ILE A 18 -4.96 -15.09 9.66
CA ILE A 18 -5.38 -13.70 9.89
C ILE A 18 -4.98 -13.20 11.27
N GLU A 19 -5.01 -14.06 12.28
CA GLU A 19 -4.57 -13.68 13.63
C GLU A 19 -3.10 -13.23 13.66
N ARG A 20 -2.25 -13.79 12.79
CA ARG A 20 -0.85 -13.41 12.58
C ARG A 20 -0.63 -12.31 11.54
N PHE A 21 -1.66 -11.96 10.76
CA PHE A 21 -1.53 -10.97 9.69
C PHE A 21 -1.56 -9.53 10.19
N SER A 22 -1.10 -8.63 9.32
CA SER A 22 -1.01 -7.19 9.57
C SER A 22 -2.37 -6.57 9.97
N PRO A 23 -2.38 -5.52 10.81
CA PRO A 23 -3.61 -4.88 11.30
C PRO A 23 -4.51 -4.37 10.17
N THR A 24 -3.92 -3.93 9.06
CA THR A 24 -4.63 -3.40 7.90
C THR A 24 -5.48 -4.47 7.21
N LEU A 25 -4.98 -5.72 7.12
CA LEU A 25 -5.76 -6.82 6.55
C LEU A 25 -6.93 -7.21 7.46
N LYS A 26 -6.73 -7.17 8.79
CA LYS A 26 -7.81 -7.38 9.77
C LYS A 26 -8.92 -6.35 9.62
N PHE A 27 -8.56 -5.07 9.44
CA PHE A 27 -9.53 -4.00 9.20
C PHE A 27 -10.38 -4.26 7.95
N PHE A 28 -9.74 -4.61 6.82
CA PHE A 28 -10.46 -4.89 5.59
C PHE A 28 -11.33 -6.16 5.69
N TYR A 29 -10.88 -7.18 6.42
CA TYR A 29 -11.67 -8.40 6.65
C TYR A 29 -12.97 -8.10 7.41
N THR A 30 -12.90 -7.28 8.44
CA THR A 30 -14.07 -6.82 9.20
C THR A 30 -15.01 -5.99 8.33
N VAL A 31 -14.48 -5.10 7.47
CA VAL A 31 -15.31 -4.23 6.62
C VAL A 31 -16.00 -5.00 5.47
N THR A 32 -15.40 -6.11 5.02
CA THR A 32 -15.85 -6.84 3.82
C THR A 32 -16.70 -8.06 4.12
N ASN A 33 -17.33 -8.08 5.30
CA ASN A 33 -18.31 -9.10 5.69
C ASN A 33 -17.74 -10.54 5.58
N ASN A 34 -16.51 -10.75 6.06
CA ASN A 34 -15.80 -12.03 6.09
C ASN A 34 -15.45 -12.66 4.72
N ASN A 35 -15.34 -11.85 3.66
CA ASN A 35 -14.92 -12.35 2.33
C ASN A 35 -13.40 -12.17 2.13
N PRO A 36 -12.59 -13.24 2.25
CA PRO A 36 -11.13 -13.13 2.20
C PRO A 36 -10.59 -12.70 0.83
N VAL A 37 -11.27 -13.10 -0.25
CA VAL A 37 -10.89 -12.74 -1.63
C VAL A 37 -10.96 -11.23 -1.84
N LEU A 38 -12.04 -10.59 -1.36
CA LEU A 38 -12.23 -9.16 -1.51
C LEU A 38 -11.25 -8.37 -0.63
N SER A 39 -11.00 -8.83 0.60
CA SER A 39 -9.99 -8.21 1.49
C SER A 39 -8.60 -8.16 0.88
N ASN A 40 -8.14 -9.26 0.28
CA ASN A 40 -6.80 -9.32 -0.31
C ASN A 40 -6.65 -8.37 -1.50
N TRP A 41 -7.70 -8.26 -2.33
CA TRP A 41 -7.77 -7.28 -3.42
C TRP A 41 -7.71 -5.84 -2.90
N LEU A 42 -8.42 -5.55 -1.81
CA LEU A 42 -8.48 -4.21 -1.21
C LEU A 42 -7.14 -3.79 -0.60
N LEU A 43 -6.44 -4.75 0.02
CA LEU A 43 -5.08 -4.55 0.53
C LEU A 43 -4.08 -4.28 -0.60
N TRP A 44 -4.17 -5.03 -1.70
CA TRP A 44 -3.34 -4.81 -2.89
C TRP A 44 -3.52 -3.40 -3.47
N ILE A 45 -4.78 -2.98 -3.66
CA ILE A 45 -5.11 -1.63 -4.16
C ILE A 45 -4.59 -0.54 -3.21
N THR A 46 -4.72 -0.75 -1.90
CA THR A 46 -4.27 0.21 -0.89
C THR A 46 -2.76 0.40 -0.93
N ILE A 47 -1.99 -0.70 -0.94
CA ILE A 47 -0.52 -0.64 -1.02
C ILE A 47 -0.09 0.02 -2.33
N MET A 48 -0.71 -0.36 -3.44
CA MET A 48 -0.42 0.23 -4.74
C MET A 48 -0.69 1.74 -4.75
N GLY A 49 -1.84 2.17 -4.23
CA GLY A 49 -2.21 3.58 -4.13
C GLY A 49 -1.27 4.38 -3.22
N LEU A 50 -0.96 3.85 -2.03
CA LEU A 50 0.00 4.47 -1.11
C LEU A 50 1.41 4.52 -1.69
N ALA A 51 1.86 3.47 -2.38
CA ALA A 51 3.17 3.42 -3.01
C ALA A 51 3.30 4.48 -4.11
N ILE A 52 2.26 4.63 -4.95
CA ILE A 52 2.19 5.69 -5.96
C ILE A 52 2.19 7.08 -5.30
N LEU A 53 1.45 7.25 -4.21
CA LEU A 53 1.36 8.50 -3.48
C LEU A 53 2.71 8.88 -2.84
N VAL A 54 3.35 7.94 -2.14
CA VAL A 54 4.71 8.09 -1.59
C VAL A 54 5.71 8.39 -2.71
N TYR A 55 5.65 7.68 -3.83
CA TYR A 55 6.53 7.93 -4.98
C TYR A 55 6.36 9.37 -5.50
N LYS A 56 5.12 9.80 -5.74
CA LYS A 56 4.80 11.16 -6.21
C LYS A 56 5.20 12.26 -5.22
N LEU A 57 5.16 11.97 -3.91
CA LEU A 57 5.54 12.90 -2.85
C LEU A 57 7.05 12.94 -2.60
N GLY A 58 7.69 11.77 -2.54
CA GLY A 58 9.12 11.60 -2.27
C GLY A 58 9.99 12.03 -3.44
N PHE A 59 9.56 11.80 -4.67
CA PHE A 59 10.20 12.35 -5.85
C PHE A 59 9.63 13.74 -6.16
N ALA A 60 10.04 14.74 -5.37
CA ALA A 60 9.75 16.16 -5.59
C ALA A 60 10.40 16.75 -6.86
N LYS A 61 10.81 15.93 -7.84
CA LYS A 61 11.59 16.35 -8.99
C LYS A 61 10.79 16.14 -10.28
N LYS A 62 10.69 17.18 -11.11
CA LYS A 62 10.17 17.10 -12.48
C LYS A 62 11.04 16.13 -13.26
N LEU A 63 10.62 14.88 -13.40
CA LEU A 63 11.30 13.94 -14.29
C LEU A 63 10.61 13.94 -15.65
N PRO A 64 11.39 13.93 -16.75
CA PRO A 64 10.85 13.78 -18.10
C PRO A 64 10.03 12.49 -18.17
N LEU A 65 8.87 12.56 -18.85
CA LEU A 65 7.84 11.51 -18.88
C LEU A 65 8.42 10.11 -19.19
N LEU A 66 9.47 10.04 -20.01
CA LEU A 66 10.15 8.79 -20.37
C LEU A 66 10.84 8.09 -19.19
N LYS A 67 11.44 8.83 -18.25
CA LYS A 67 12.09 8.25 -17.05
C LYS A 67 11.08 7.84 -15.98
N SER A 68 9.94 8.53 -15.93
CA SER A 68 8.84 8.17 -15.04
C SER A 68 8.27 6.78 -15.39
N ALA A 69 8.18 6.44 -16.68
CA ALA A 69 7.66 5.15 -17.14
C ALA A 69 8.46 3.96 -16.59
N VAL A 70 9.79 4.03 -16.62
CA VAL A 70 10.67 2.98 -16.06
C VAL A 70 10.44 2.79 -14.56
N ILE A 71 10.24 3.90 -13.83
CA ILE A 71 10.04 3.85 -12.38
C ILE A 71 8.65 3.31 -12.04
N TYR A 72 7.60 3.66 -12.80
CA TYR A 72 6.29 3.04 -12.65
C TYR A 72 6.31 1.53 -12.92
N LEU A 73 7.11 1.09 -13.89
CA LEU A 73 7.30 -0.33 -14.17
C LEU A 73 7.99 -1.04 -12.99
N PHE A 74 9.04 -0.44 -12.44
CA PHE A 74 9.70 -0.92 -11.23
C PHE A 74 8.77 -0.90 -10.00
N LEU A 75 7.88 0.10 -9.89
CA LEU A 75 6.90 0.24 -8.82
C LEU A 75 5.82 -0.84 -8.90
N CYS A 76 5.33 -1.16 -10.10
CA CYS A 76 4.38 -2.27 -10.30
C CYS A 76 5.00 -3.61 -9.90
N VAL A 77 6.24 -3.87 -10.31
CA VAL A 77 6.98 -5.08 -9.92
C VAL A 77 7.25 -5.11 -8.42
N GLY A 78 7.65 -3.97 -7.83
CA GLY A 78 7.85 -3.82 -6.40
C GLY A 78 6.57 -4.04 -5.59
N CYS A 79 5.42 -3.55 -6.07
CA CYS A 79 4.12 -3.78 -5.43
C CYS A 79 3.75 -5.27 -5.39
N LEU A 80 4.11 -6.04 -6.43
CA LEU A 80 3.91 -7.48 -6.43
C LEU A 80 4.67 -8.15 -5.27
N PHE A 81 5.94 -7.76 -5.07
CA PHE A 81 6.76 -8.24 -3.95
C PHE A 81 6.25 -7.75 -2.59
N PHE A 82 5.86 -6.48 -2.50
CA PHE A 82 5.30 -5.89 -1.29
C PHE A 82 4.00 -6.55 -0.85
N THR A 83 3.22 -7.10 -1.77
CA THR A 83 1.98 -7.80 -1.44
C THR A 83 2.25 -9.10 -0.67
N PHE A 84 3.28 -9.84 -1.05
CA PHE A 84 3.73 -11.00 -0.27
C PHE A 84 4.22 -10.61 1.11
N LEU A 85 4.92 -9.49 1.21
CA LEU A 85 5.52 -9.02 2.45
C LEU A 85 4.46 -8.35 3.38
N ALA A 86 3.42 -7.75 2.82
CA ALA A 86 2.37 -7.04 3.56
C ALA A 86 1.36 -7.96 4.27
N ILE A 87 1.30 -9.22 3.85
CA ILE A 87 0.55 -10.26 4.55
C ILE A 87 1.16 -10.48 5.94
N PHE A 88 2.49 -10.50 6.04
CA PHE A 88 3.22 -10.79 7.29
C PHE A 88 3.73 -9.56 8.03
N LEU A 89 3.85 -8.41 7.36
CA LEU A 89 4.47 -7.20 7.89
C LEU A 89 3.53 -6.00 7.70
N PRO A 90 3.41 -5.06 8.67
CA PRO A 90 2.54 -3.88 8.59
C PRO A 90 3.07 -2.80 7.62
N ILE A 91 3.28 -3.18 6.36
CA ILE A 91 3.85 -2.35 5.29
C ILE A 91 2.90 -1.22 4.90
N ALA A 92 1.60 -1.50 4.81
CA ALA A 92 0.62 -0.48 4.45
C ALA A 92 0.64 0.68 5.46
N GLU A 93 0.78 0.38 6.76
CA GLU A 93 0.93 1.41 7.79
C GLU A 93 2.27 2.13 7.70
N GLY A 94 3.37 1.40 7.43
CA GLY A 94 4.68 2.02 7.19
C GLY A 94 4.66 3.00 6.01
N LEU A 95 4.01 2.63 4.90
CA LEU A 95 3.80 3.51 3.75
C LEU A 95 2.89 4.70 4.11
N MET A 96 1.86 4.48 4.92
CA MET A 96 0.96 5.54 5.37
C MET A 96 1.73 6.58 6.20
N VAL A 97 2.51 6.14 7.19
CA VAL A 97 3.36 7.00 8.01
C VAL A 97 4.42 7.71 7.15
N ALA A 98 5.08 7.00 6.23
CA ALA A 98 6.05 7.60 5.32
C ALA A 98 5.41 8.70 4.45
N SER A 99 4.22 8.45 3.91
CA SER A 99 3.47 9.45 3.15
C SER A 99 3.11 10.67 3.99
N LEU A 100 2.68 10.47 5.24
CA LEU A 100 2.32 11.54 6.15
C LEU A 100 3.53 12.42 6.47
N ILE A 101 4.68 11.80 6.77
CA ILE A 101 5.94 12.51 7.02
C ILE A 101 6.34 13.34 5.79
N LEU A 102 6.27 12.77 4.59
CA LEU A 102 6.59 13.48 3.35
C LEU A 102 5.64 14.64 3.07
N ILE A 103 4.34 14.49 3.37
CA ILE A 103 3.35 15.57 3.25
C ILE A 103 3.72 16.72 4.18
N ILE A 104 3.99 16.43 5.46
CA ILE A 104 4.38 17.44 6.46
C ILE A 104 5.69 18.14 6.04
N TYR A 105 6.69 17.37 5.61
CA TYR A 105 7.96 17.90 5.12
C TYR A 105 7.76 18.85 3.94
N LYS A 106 6.92 18.46 2.97
CA LYS A 106 6.64 19.28 1.77
C LYS A 106 5.93 20.58 2.11
N ILE A 107 5.01 20.55 3.07
CA ILE A 107 4.33 21.75 3.56
C ILE A 107 5.33 22.68 4.26
N ARG A 108 6.22 22.16 5.14
CA ARG A 108 7.27 22.99 5.76
C ARG A 108 8.21 23.59 4.72
N LEU A 109 8.72 22.77 3.79
CA LEU A 109 9.69 23.23 2.78
C LEU A 109 9.10 24.34 1.88
N ASN A 110 7.84 24.22 1.49
CA ASN A 110 7.18 25.25 0.69
C ASN A 110 6.97 26.55 1.46
N ARG A 111 6.76 26.48 2.78
CA ARG A 111 6.64 27.66 3.65
C ARG A 111 7.98 28.35 3.85
N GLU A 112 9.06 27.59 4.07
CA GLU A 112 10.43 28.13 4.24
C GLU A 112 10.91 28.84 2.97
N LYS A 113 10.66 28.24 1.79
CA LYS A 113 10.94 28.87 0.48
C LYS A 113 10.17 30.15 0.24
N LYS A 114 8.94 30.26 0.75
CA LYS A 114 8.09 31.44 0.55
C LYS A 114 8.37 32.54 1.59
N ALA A 115 8.96 32.17 2.74
CA ALA A 115 9.38 33.08 3.79
C ALA A 115 10.76 33.71 3.54
N GLY A 116 11.51 33.28 2.51
CA GLY A 116 12.78 33.90 2.11
C GLY A 116 13.95 33.61 3.05
N ASN A 117 13.83 32.61 3.93
CA ASN A 117 14.91 32.19 4.84
C ASN A 117 15.92 31.21 4.23
N ILE A 118 15.79 30.90 2.92
CA ILE A 118 16.72 30.13 2.07
C ILE A 118 16.60 30.56 0.61
#